data_AF-A0AA40F366-F1
#
_entry.id   AF-A0AA40F366-F1
#
_cell.length_a   1.000
_cell.length_b   1.000
_cell.length_c   1.000
_cell.angle_alpha   90.00
_cell.angle_beta   90.00
_cell.angle_gamma   90.00
#
_symmetry.space_group_name_H-M   'P 1'
#
loop_
_entity.id
_entity.type
_entity.pdbx_description
1 polymer ?
#
loop_
_entity_poly.entity_id
_entity_poly.type
_entity_poly.pdbx_seq_one_letter_code
_entity_poly.pdbx_strand_id
1 'polypeptide(L)'
;MRSTAVPTSASHVLQNLSGVGIFSDGGPTMLAFPVHEYLGASEVVGKVVSLRQGTATNHGPSPKSIIQNREPGHIVLVQGAMGASHLRNLIEQCGGNGEDREYRELLQFHFRSSGVFATGKLPSRRVPFATIRFITLGSFVQHGKRAPVPISDSVRSTIAAQLREHHAECLAGERNGYECFRAINTHGRSFFTVEQQATFFTLDCGRDRPWSGVLLSDIGERDSTPPWTTKRQNFEQAQFLTVGSSDLNAVRRPHGRDATNRDGGEAGSRLLTHPDPFTSRLRDDEIMSDASRGLCARYPFAFVADLFDTSALCWDQALNFLSDALQHLPDDHGERVKILGEAKGLIDRATRYFGETVQFIDARGRSHWPRPGGEDQARVDAIAQRLRNDFAALADEAARLSTVCQETADSTVTEVNILAAQQALDENRRMYLFTYLAFIFIPLSLVSSIFGMNVDVLGDPGAPIWIPIVVGVGVLIPSTFVAIYLGSPRVRGWCRRPVLWGKDREMGLN
;
A
#
# COMPACT_ATOMS: atom_id res chain seq x y z
N MET A 1 -52.31 -12.76 5.78
CA MET A 1 -51.27 -13.80 5.99
C MET A 1 -51.15 -14.66 4.74
N ARG A 2 -50.24 -14.28 3.83
CA ARG A 2 -49.73 -15.15 2.77
C ARG A 2 -48.21 -15.02 2.82
N SER A 3 -47.58 -16.08 3.30
CA SER A 3 -46.13 -16.24 3.34
C SER A 3 -45.65 -16.45 1.91
N THR A 4 -44.93 -15.47 1.37
CA THR A 4 -44.18 -15.61 0.12
C THR A 4 -42.84 -16.24 0.46
N ALA A 5 -42.69 -17.51 0.10
CA ALA A 5 -41.45 -18.25 0.23
C ALA A 5 -40.36 -17.60 -0.63
N VAL A 6 -39.26 -17.23 0.00
CA VAL A 6 -38.01 -16.84 -0.66
C VAL A 6 -37.39 -18.09 -1.31
N PRO A 7 -36.97 -18.08 -2.58
CA PRO A 7 -36.44 -19.26 -3.24
C PRO A 7 -35.00 -19.54 -2.79
N THR A 8 -34.82 -20.61 -2.02
CA THR A 8 -33.54 -21.28 -1.78
C THR A 8 -33.14 -22.08 -3.01
N SER A 9 -32.48 -21.47 -4.00
CA SER A 9 -31.90 -22.21 -5.13
C SER A 9 -30.76 -21.47 -5.84
N ALA A 10 -29.61 -21.35 -5.16
CA ALA A 10 -28.34 -21.02 -5.82
C ALA A 10 -27.52 -22.29 -6.16
N SER A 11 -27.94 -23.47 -5.70
CA SER A 11 -27.25 -24.75 -5.90
C SER A 11 -27.62 -25.47 -7.21
N HIS A 12 -28.78 -25.18 -7.82
CA HIS A 12 -29.22 -25.83 -9.07
C HIS A 12 -28.77 -25.13 -10.37
N VAL A 13 -28.34 -23.87 -10.31
CA VAL A 13 -27.91 -23.11 -11.51
C VAL A 13 -26.54 -23.55 -12.03
N LEU A 14 -25.71 -24.18 -11.18
CA LEU A 14 -24.33 -24.55 -11.53
C LEU A 14 -24.19 -25.87 -12.32
N GLN A 15 -25.27 -26.63 -12.50
CA GLN A 15 -25.23 -27.88 -13.30
C GLN A 15 -25.53 -27.67 -14.80
N ASN A 16 -25.95 -26.47 -15.22
CA ASN A 16 -26.38 -26.19 -16.60
C ASN A 16 -25.41 -25.33 -17.43
N LEU A 17 -24.16 -25.14 -17.00
CA LEU A 17 -23.13 -24.45 -17.79
C LEU A 17 -22.54 -25.39 -18.86
N SER A 18 -23.36 -25.88 -19.79
CA SER A 18 -22.93 -26.65 -20.96
C SER A 18 -22.34 -25.70 -22.02
N GLY A 19 -21.10 -25.27 -21.83
CA GLY A 19 -20.41 -24.35 -22.75
C GLY A 19 -19.10 -23.74 -22.25
N VAL A 20 -18.80 -23.90 -20.96
CA VAL A 20 -17.58 -23.37 -20.35
C VAL A 20 -16.40 -24.27 -20.70
N GLY A 21 -15.56 -23.82 -21.63
CA GLY A 21 -14.26 -24.44 -21.92
C GLY A 21 -13.28 -24.10 -20.80
N ILE A 22 -12.74 -25.12 -20.15
CA ILE A 22 -11.79 -24.98 -19.02
C ILE A 22 -10.50 -25.68 -19.40
N PHE A 23 -9.40 -24.98 -19.17
CA PHE A 23 -8.07 -25.42 -19.55
C PHE A 23 -7.19 -25.43 -18.30
N SER A 24 -6.65 -26.59 -17.96
CA SER A 24 -5.64 -26.71 -16.91
C SER A 24 -4.73 -27.90 -17.23
N ASP A 25 -3.60 -27.59 -17.83
CA ASP A 25 -2.45 -28.49 -18.02
C ASP A 25 -1.19 -27.78 -17.48
N GLY A 26 -1.25 -27.33 -16.22
CA GLY A 26 -0.17 -26.58 -15.55
C GLY A 26 0.01 -25.12 -16.02
N GLY A 27 -0.82 -24.64 -16.94
CA GLY A 27 -0.89 -23.25 -17.39
C GLY A 27 -1.87 -22.37 -16.59
N PRO A 28 -2.00 -21.07 -16.91
CA PRO A 28 -2.95 -20.19 -16.22
C PRO A 28 -4.36 -20.66 -16.50
N THR A 29 -5.22 -20.65 -15.48
CA THR A 29 -6.64 -20.93 -15.66
C THR A 29 -7.24 -19.84 -16.54
N MET A 30 -7.44 -20.17 -17.82
CA MET A 30 -8.12 -19.33 -18.78
C MET A 30 -9.58 -19.75 -18.84
N LEU A 31 -10.47 -18.80 -18.58
CA LEU A 31 -11.89 -19.01 -18.68
C LEU A 31 -12.44 -18.04 -19.71
N ALA A 32 -13.17 -18.56 -20.69
CA ALA A 32 -13.73 -17.75 -21.75
C ALA A 32 -15.26 -17.85 -21.71
N PHE A 33 -15.90 -16.72 -21.45
CA PHE A 33 -17.35 -16.61 -21.27
C PHE A 33 -17.93 -15.61 -22.26
N PRO A 34 -19.16 -15.82 -22.76
CA PRO A 34 -19.96 -14.74 -23.31
C PRO A 34 -20.04 -13.60 -22.31
N VAL A 35 -19.99 -12.34 -22.75
CA VAL A 35 -20.01 -11.17 -21.85
C VAL A 35 -21.25 -11.22 -20.96
N HIS A 36 -22.42 -11.54 -21.50
CA HIS A 36 -23.65 -11.63 -20.73
C HIS A 36 -23.65 -12.79 -19.72
N GLU A 37 -22.97 -13.91 -20.00
CA GLU A 37 -22.78 -15.01 -19.05
C GLU A 37 -21.76 -14.64 -17.98
N TYR A 38 -20.67 -13.95 -18.32
CA TYR A 38 -19.75 -13.40 -17.33
C TYR A 38 -20.48 -12.45 -16.37
N LEU A 39 -21.36 -11.62 -16.91
CA LEU A 39 -22.18 -10.68 -16.14
C LEU A 39 -23.35 -11.37 -15.40
N GLY A 40 -23.91 -12.45 -15.92
CA GLY A 40 -24.90 -13.26 -15.21
C GLY A 40 -24.26 -14.06 -14.07
N ALA A 41 -23.13 -14.69 -14.36
CA ALA A 41 -22.20 -15.22 -13.39
C ALA A 41 -21.49 -14.11 -12.61
N SER A 42 -21.83 -12.82 -12.79
CA SER A 42 -21.33 -11.74 -11.94
C SER A 42 -22.16 -11.52 -10.67
N GLU A 43 -23.33 -12.16 -10.55
CA GLU A 43 -23.86 -12.61 -9.24
C GLU A 43 -22.92 -13.61 -8.54
N VAL A 44 -21.87 -14.02 -9.24
CA VAL A 44 -20.93 -15.08 -8.89
C VAL A 44 -19.50 -14.65 -9.30
N VAL A 45 -19.16 -13.34 -9.40
CA VAL A 45 -17.73 -12.97 -9.66
C VAL A 45 -16.82 -13.47 -8.53
N GLY A 46 -17.41 -13.84 -7.38
CA GLY A 46 -16.75 -14.51 -6.26
C GLY A 46 -16.80 -16.05 -6.23
N LYS A 47 -17.41 -16.75 -7.20
CA LYS A 47 -17.31 -18.22 -7.31
C LYS A 47 -16.93 -18.59 -8.73
N VAL A 48 -15.69 -18.28 -9.04
CA VAL A 48 -14.99 -18.86 -10.18
C VAL A 48 -15.01 -20.38 -9.97
N VAL A 49 -15.76 -21.08 -10.81
CA VAL A 49 -15.75 -22.55 -10.81
C VAL A 49 -14.44 -22.99 -11.42
N SER A 50 -13.44 -23.27 -10.58
CA SER A 50 -12.33 -24.12 -10.93
C SER A 50 -12.90 -25.52 -11.19
N LEU A 51 -13.30 -25.85 -12.42
CA LEU A 51 -13.61 -27.26 -12.71
C LEU A 51 -12.30 -28.04 -12.62
N ARG A 52 -12.27 -28.93 -11.63
CA ARG A 52 -11.25 -29.95 -11.44
C ARG A 52 -11.05 -30.71 -12.76
N GLN A 53 -9.79 -30.76 -13.17
CA GLN A 53 -9.13 -31.73 -14.05
C GLN A 53 -10.07 -32.82 -14.60
N GLY A 54 -10.62 -32.57 -15.80
CA GLY A 54 -10.94 -33.65 -16.72
C GLY A 54 -9.63 -34.13 -17.34
N THR A 55 -9.39 -35.44 -17.32
CA THR A 55 -8.19 -36.11 -17.84
C THR A 55 -7.78 -35.58 -19.22
N ALA A 56 -6.57 -35.02 -19.29
CA ALA A 56 -6.00 -34.34 -20.44
C ALA A 56 -5.89 -35.24 -21.68
N THR A 57 -6.25 -34.69 -22.84
CA THR A 57 -5.69 -35.08 -24.13
C THR A 57 -4.75 -33.96 -24.57
N ASN A 58 -3.52 -34.30 -24.98
CA ASN A 58 -2.36 -33.40 -25.16
C ASN A 58 -2.50 -32.26 -26.21
N HIS A 59 -3.70 -31.98 -26.74
CA HIS A 59 -3.92 -30.92 -27.73
C HIS A 59 -5.21 -30.16 -27.44
N GLY A 60 -5.20 -29.34 -26.39
CA GLY A 60 -6.23 -28.32 -26.21
C GLY A 60 -6.23 -27.32 -27.39
N PRO A 61 -7.40 -26.81 -27.83
CA PRO A 61 -7.47 -25.79 -28.87
C PRO A 61 -6.62 -24.57 -28.49
N SER A 62 -5.79 -24.09 -29.42
CA SER A 62 -4.99 -22.87 -29.20
C SER A 62 -5.90 -21.70 -28.80
N PRO A 63 -5.48 -20.80 -27.88
CA PRO A 63 -6.22 -19.57 -27.56
C PRO A 63 -6.64 -18.80 -28.81
N LYS A 64 -5.79 -18.79 -29.85
CA LYS A 64 -6.13 -18.27 -31.18
C LYS A 64 -7.38 -18.91 -31.79
N SER A 65 -7.50 -20.24 -31.78
CA SER A 65 -8.71 -20.92 -32.27
C SER A 65 -9.94 -20.67 -31.40
N ILE A 66 -9.76 -20.47 -30.09
CA ILE A 66 -10.85 -20.09 -29.17
C ILE A 66 -11.35 -18.69 -29.51
N ILE A 67 -10.45 -17.75 -29.79
CA ILE A 67 -10.76 -16.37 -30.16
C ILE A 67 -11.37 -16.31 -31.58
N GLN A 68 -10.82 -17.08 -32.53
CA GLN A 68 -11.20 -17.01 -33.94
C GLN A 68 -12.51 -17.76 -34.25
N ASN A 69 -12.82 -18.84 -33.53
CA ASN A 69 -14.03 -19.64 -33.76
C ASN A 69 -15.24 -19.19 -32.94
N ARG A 70 -15.09 -18.19 -32.05
CA ARG A 70 -16.19 -17.75 -31.19
C ARG A 70 -17.04 -16.67 -31.84
N GLU A 71 -18.32 -16.75 -31.51
CA GLU A 71 -19.24 -15.65 -31.78
C GLU A 71 -18.73 -14.40 -31.06
N PRO A 72 -18.71 -13.24 -31.71
CA PRO A 72 -18.24 -12.02 -31.08
C PRO A 72 -19.05 -11.65 -29.81
N GLY A 73 -18.40 -11.00 -28.83
CA GLY A 73 -19.02 -10.72 -27.52
C GLY A 73 -18.52 -11.60 -26.38
N HIS A 74 -17.23 -11.93 -26.35
CA HIS A 74 -16.63 -12.78 -25.32
C HIS A 74 -15.52 -12.09 -24.53
N ILE A 75 -15.41 -12.45 -23.25
CA ILE A 75 -14.28 -12.06 -22.40
C ILE A 75 -13.48 -13.32 -22.07
N VAL A 76 -12.17 -13.25 -22.32
CA VAL A 76 -11.20 -14.21 -21.82
C VAL A 76 -10.67 -13.68 -20.50
N LEU A 77 -11.12 -14.27 -19.40
CA LEU A 77 -10.57 -14.02 -18.08
C LEU A 77 -9.33 -14.90 -17.89
N VAL A 78 -8.20 -14.25 -17.62
CA VAL A 78 -7.00 -14.90 -17.11
C VAL A 78 -6.88 -14.54 -15.64
N GLN A 79 -6.92 -15.55 -14.80
CA GLN A 79 -6.71 -15.39 -13.37
C GLN A 79 -5.26 -15.64 -12.99
N GLY A 80 -4.82 -14.90 -11.97
CA GLY A 80 -3.47 -14.85 -11.49
C GLY A 80 -2.50 -14.20 -12.48
N ALA A 81 -1.29 -13.96 -11.99
CA ALA A 81 -0.22 -13.52 -12.86
C ALA A 81 0.14 -14.61 -13.89
N MET A 82 0.46 -14.13 -15.08
CA MET A 82 0.88 -14.96 -16.20
C MET A 82 2.40 -14.82 -16.38
N GLY A 83 3.10 -15.90 -16.72
CA GLY A 83 4.51 -15.84 -17.09
C GLY A 83 4.74 -14.97 -18.34
N ALA A 84 5.92 -14.36 -18.46
CA ALA A 84 6.21 -13.43 -19.57
C ALA A 84 6.15 -14.10 -20.96
N SER A 85 6.56 -15.36 -21.05
CA SER A 85 6.44 -16.21 -22.24
C SER A 85 4.98 -16.42 -22.63
N HIS A 86 4.13 -16.80 -21.67
CA HIS A 86 2.72 -17.04 -21.86
C HIS A 86 1.95 -15.78 -22.24
N LEU A 87 2.26 -14.64 -21.59
CA LEU A 87 1.62 -13.36 -21.92
C LEU A 87 2.02 -12.91 -23.33
N ARG A 88 3.28 -13.11 -23.73
CA ARG A 88 3.72 -12.85 -25.11
C ARG A 88 2.99 -13.75 -26.10
N ASN A 89 2.88 -15.05 -25.83
CA ASN A 89 2.18 -15.99 -26.70
C ASN A 89 0.68 -15.63 -26.82
N LEU A 90 0.03 -15.26 -25.72
CA LEU A 90 -1.36 -14.82 -25.72
C LEU A 90 -1.52 -13.58 -26.61
N ILE A 91 -0.66 -12.60 -26.45
CA ILE A 91 -0.61 -11.37 -27.24
C ILE A 91 -0.43 -11.67 -28.75
N GLU A 92 0.55 -12.51 -29.10
CA GLU A 92 0.84 -12.87 -30.49
C GLU A 92 -0.36 -13.58 -31.13
N GLN A 93 -1.03 -14.43 -30.36
CA GLN A 93 -2.22 -15.15 -30.81
C GLN A 93 -3.46 -14.25 -30.95
N CYS A 94 -3.53 -13.17 -30.18
CA CYS A 94 -4.62 -12.19 -30.20
C CYS A 94 -4.63 -11.28 -31.43
N GLY A 95 -3.75 -11.50 -32.42
CA GLY A 95 -3.84 -10.86 -33.73
C GLY A 95 -2.98 -9.61 -33.89
N GLY A 96 -1.91 -9.46 -33.12
CA GLY A 96 -0.90 -8.41 -33.34
C GLY A 96 -0.13 -8.64 -34.64
N ASN A 97 -0.70 -8.31 -35.80
CA ASN A 97 -0.05 -8.44 -37.11
C ASN A 97 1.09 -7.41 -37.37
N GLY A 98 1.60 -6.72 -36.34
CA GLY A 98 2.75 -5.83 -36.52
C GLY A 98 2.82 -4.59 -35.62
N GLU A 99 1.84 -4.32 -34.76
CA GLU A 99 1.97 -3.28 -33.73
C GLU A 99 2.65 -3.80 -32.45
N ASP A 100 3.87 -4.33 -32.61
CA ASP A 100 4.76 -4.81 -31.56
C ASP A 100 4.89 -3.86 -30.35
N ARG A 101 4.66 -2.56 -30.59
CA ARG A 101 4.93 -1.52 -29.60
C ARG A 101 3.91 -1.51 -28.45
N GLU A 102 2.62 -1.56 -28.75
CA GLU A 102 1.56 -1.49 -27.73
C GLU A 102 1.63 -2.67 -26.76
N TYR A 103 1.95 -3.83 -27.31
CA TYR A 103 2.05 -5.07 -26.54
C TYR A 103 3.33 -5.17 -25.74
N ARG A 104 4.45 -4.64 -26.24
CA ARG A 104 5.66 -4.45 -25.41
C ARG A 104 5.35 -3.54 -24.23
N GLU A 105 4.53 -2.51 -24.43
CA GLU A 105 4.10 -1.66 -23.32
C GLU A 105 3.22 -2.41 -22.31
N LEU A 106 2.33 -3.31 -22.77
CA LEU A 106 1.56 -4.18 -21.88
C LEU A 106 2.47 -5.12 -21.07
N LEU A 107 3.46 -5.75 -21.71
CA LEU A 107 4.44 -6.61 -21.04
C LEU A 107 5.24 -5.82 -19.99
N GLN A 108 5.77 -4.64 -20.35
CA GLN A 108 6.51 -3.78 -19.41
C GLN A 108 5.64 -3.31 -18.24
N PHE A 109 4.35 -3.09 -18.49
CA PHE A 109 3.41 -2.65 -17.47
C PHE A 109 3.01 -3.78 -16.53
N HIS A 110 2.68 -4.96 -17.06
CA HIS A 110 2.26 -6.12 -16.29
C HIS A 110 3.41 -6.69 -15.45
N PHE A 111 4.64 -6.66 -15.96
CA PHE A 111 5.83 -7.12 -15.24
C PHE A 111 6.67 -5.95 -14.71
N ARG A 112 6.05 -4.93 -14.10
CA ARG A 112 6.80 -3.92 -13.31
C ARG A 112 7.54 -4.61 -12.16
N SER A 113 8.66 -5.27 -12.48
CA SER A 113 9.64 -5.75 -11.53
C SER A 113 10.43 -4.53 -11.08
N SER A 114 10.76 -4.50 -9.80
CA SER A 114 11.41 -3.38 -9.10
C SER A 114 12.85 -3.08 -9.56
N GLY A 115 13.30 -3.60 -10.70
CA GLY A 115 14.66 -3.42 -11.21
C GLY A 115 14.78 -2.99 -12.67
N VAL A 116 13.67 -2.85 -13.41
CA VAL A 116 13.71 -2.39 -14.81
C VAL A 116 13.24 -0.95 -14.88
N PHE A 117 14.11 -0.06 -15.36
CA PHE A 117 13.74 1.31 -15.72
C PHE A 117 12.79 1.25 -16.92
N ALA A 118 11.49 1.17 -16.64
CA ALA A 118 10.49 1.41 -17.67
C ALA A 118 10.64 2.87 -18.09
N THR A 119 11.06 3.12 -19.33
CA THR A 119 11.00 4.45 -19.92
C THR A 119 9.56 4.92 -19.83
N GLY A 120 9.31 5.91 -18.98
CA GLY A 120 7.97 6.45 -18.78
C GLY A 120 7.33 6.80 -20.12
N LYS A 121 6.05 6.46 -20.30
CA LYS A 121 5.34 6.87 -21.51
C LYS A 121 5.27 8.39 -21.53
N LEU A 122 5.39 8.97 -22.72
CA LEU A 122 5.07 10.37 -22.90
C LEU A 122 3.59 10.58 -22.54
N PRO A 123 3.23 11.63 -21.80
CA PRO A 123 1.83 11.92 -21.43
C PRO A 123 0.89 12.03 -22.64
N SER A 124 1.42 12.35 -23.82
CA SER A 124 0.67 12.41 -25.07
C SER A 124 0.27 11.02 -25.63
N ARG A 125 0.91 9.93 -25.17
CA ARG A 125 0.62 8.58 -25.64
C ARG A 125 -0.38 7.90 -24.74
N ARG A 126 -1.52 7.56 -25.33
CA ARG A 126 -2.58 6.84 -24.64
C ARG A 126 -2.19 5.39 -24.44
N VAL A 127 -2.48 4.87 -23.26
CA VAL A 127 -2.28 3.46 -22.94
C VAL A 127 -3.38 2.66 -23.65
N PRO A 128 -3.04 1.57 -24.34
CA PRO A 128 -3.99 0.89 -25.17
C PRO A 128 -4.66 -0.25 -24.37
N PHE A 129 -4.86 -0.04 -23.07
CA PHE A 129 -5.52 -0.98 -22.18
C PHE A 129 -6.02 -0.21 -20.97
N ALA A 130 -7.09 -0.69 -20.36
CA ALA A 130 -7.56 -0.19 -19.08
C ALA A 130 -6.74 -0.86 -17.98
N THR A 131 -6.23 -0.07 -17.05
CA THR A 131 -5.64 -0.58 -15.81
C THR A 131 -6.58 -0.23 -14.68
N ILE A 132 -7.06 -1.24 -13.99
CA ILE A 132 -7.93 -1.11 -12.83
C ILE A 132 -7.14 -1.59 -11.62
N ARG A 133 -6.98 -0.74 -10.60
CA ARG A 133 -6.30 -1.11 -9.36
C ARG A 133 -7.30 -1.26 -8.23
N PHE A 134 -7.22 -2.38 -7.54
CA PHE A 134 -8.01 -2.67 -6.35
C PHE A 134 -7.12 -2.56 -5.13
N ILE A 135 -7.67 -1.98 -4.06
CA ILE A 135 -7.04 -1.99 -2.76
C ILE A 135 -7.96 -2.70 -1.77
N THR A 136 -7.48 -3.77 -1.17
CA THR A 136 -8.28 -4.55 -0.23
C THR A 136 -7.71 -4.34 1.17
N LEU A 137 -8.56 -3.88 2.09
CA LEU A 137 -8.21 -3.73 3.50
C LEU A 137 -8.29 -5.09 4.20
N GLY A 138 -7.28 -5.39 5.01
CA GLY A 138 -7.22 -6.60 5.80
C GLY A 138 -6.67 -6.34 7.20
N SER A 139 -6.78 -7.36 8.04
CA SER A 139 -6.21 -7.40 9.37
C SER A 139 -5.56 -8.74 9.67
N PHE A 140 -4.54 -8.71 10.52
CA PHE A 140 -3.93 -9.91 11.07
C PHE A 140 -4.68 -10.31 12.34
N VAL A 141 -5.27 -11.51 12.34
CA VAL A 141 -5.87 -12.09 13.53
C VAL A 141 -4.78 -12.72 14.37
N GLN A 142 -4.67 -12.25 15.62
CA GLN A 142 -3.84 -12.89 16.64
C GLN A 142 -4.74 -13.80 17.46
N HIS A 143 -4.48 -15.11 17.42
CA HIS A 143 -5.13 -16.05 18.33
C HIS A 143 -4.46 -15.96 19.72
N GLY A 144 -5.28 -15.69 20.73
CA GLY A 144 -4.88 -15.75 22.14
C GLY A 144 -5.16 -14.48 22.93
N LYS A 145 -5.02 -14.58 24.26
CA LYS A 145 -5.21 -13.45 25.20
C LYS A 145 -4.05 -12.45 25.20
N ARG A 146 -3.09 -12.57 24.28
CA ARG A 146 -1.94 -11.67 24.23
C ARG A 146 -2.35 -10.38 23.55
N ALA A 147 -1.90 -9.26 24.11
CA ALA A 147 -2.11 -7.96 23.50
C ALA A 147 -1.53 -7.95 22.08
N PRO A 148 -2.17 -7.26 21.12
CA PRO A 148 -1.72 -7.21 19.74
C PRO A 148 -0.27 -6.73 19.68
N VAL A 149 0.63 -7.63 19.26
CA VAL A 149 2.04 -7.29 19.07
C VAL A 149 2.13 -6.25 17.95
N PRO A 150 2.71 -5.06 18.20
CA PRO A 150 2.89 -4.05 17.17
C PRO A 150 3.73 -4.62 16.02
N ILE A 151 3.31 -4.36 14.78
CA ILE A 151 4.08 -4.74 13.59
C ILE A 151 5.36 -3.92 13.58
N SER A 152 6.45 -4.55 14.00
CA SER A 152 7.78 -3.94 14.01
C SER A 152 8.32 -3.75 12.59
N ASP A 153 9.31 -2.87 12.47
CA ASP A 153 10.08 -2.61 11.25
C ASP A 153 10.67 -3.89 10.63
N SER A 154 11.08 -4.82 11.49
CA SER A 154 11.54 -6.14 11.08
C SER A 154 10.44 -6.96 10.41
N VAL A 155 9.20 -6.89 10.88
CA VAL A 155 8.07 -7.58 10.24
C VAL A 155 7.76 -6.94 8.89
N ARG A 156 7.70 -5.61 8.81
CA ARG A 156 7.45 -4.89 7.54
C ARG A 156 8.49 -5.22 6.47
N SER A 157 9.77 -5.14 6.83
CA SER A 157 10.87 -5.49 5.93
C SER A 157 10.87 -6.98 5.56
N THR A 158 10.47 -7.87 6.47
CA THR A 158 10.31 -9.29 6.17
C THR A 158 9.16 -9.54 5.20
N ILE A 159 7.99 -8.93 5.38
CA ILE A 159 6.86 -9.05 4.45
C ILE A 159 7.27 -8.53 3.06
N ALA A 160 7.94 -7.38 3.00
CA ALA A 160 8.43 -6.82 1.75
C ALA A 160 9.52 -7.68 1.08
N ALA A 161 10.37 -8.36 1.86
CA ALA A 161 11.34 -9.32 1.34
C ALA A 161 10.65 -10.58 0.80
N GLN A 162 9.71 -11.14 1.56
CA GLN A 162 8.92 -12.32 1.18
C GLN A 162 8.08 -12.07 -0.06
N LEU A 163 7.47 -10.89 -0.19
CA LEU A 163 6.73 -10.52 -1.39
C LEU A 163 7.65 -10.46 -2.61
N ARG A 164 8.85 -9.88 -2.46
CA ARG A 164 9.85 -9.83 -3.54
C ARG A 164 10.36 -11.22 -3.92
N GLU A 165 10.63 -12.06 -2.93
CA GLU A 165 11.07 -13.44 -3.13
C GLU A 165 9.97 -14.26 -3.83
N HIS A 166 8.73 -14.18 -3.34
CA HIS A 166 7.57 -14.83 -3.96
C HIS A 166 7.38 -14.40 -5.42
N HIS A 167 7.47 -13.10 -5.71
CA HIS A 167 7.42 -12.61 -7.09
C HIS A 167 8.59 -13.11 -7.94
N ALA A 168 9.81 -13.14 -7.39
CA ALA A 168 10.97 -13.64 -8.10
C ALA A 168 10.84 -15.14 -8.42
N GLU A 169 10.39 -15.95 -7.45
CA GLU A 169 10.15 -17.38 -7.62
C GLU A 169 9.08 -17.66 -8.68
N CYS A 170 7.96 -16.94 -8.62
CA CYS A 170 6.88 -17.11 -9.59
C CYS A 170 7.30 -16.69 -11.01
N LEU A 171 8.05 -15.59 -11.15
CA LEU A 171 8.60 -15.15 -12.43
C LEU A 171 9.66 -16.14 -12.98
N ALA A 172 10.55 -16.64 -12.13
CA ALA A 172 11.60 -17.57 -12.52
C ALA A 172 11.05 -18.95 -12.93
N GLY A 173 10.00 -19.40 -12.25
CA GLY A 173 9.37 -20.69 -12.52
C GLY A 173 8.38 -20.69 -13.69
N GLU A 174 8.18 -19.54 -14.35
CA GLU A 174 7.07 -19.31 -15.30
C GLU A 174 5.73 -19.84 -14.77
N ARG A 175 5.54 -19.79 -13.44
CA ARG A 175 4.31 -20.26 -12.82
C ARG A 175 3.19 -19.37 -13.27
N ASN A 176 2.08 -19.99 -13.62
CA ASN A 176 0.90 -19.28 -14.08
C ASN A 176 -0.22 -19.43 -13.05
N GLY A 177 -1.13 -18.46 -12.99
CA GLY A 177 -2.32 -18.54 -12.15
C GLY A 177 -2.08 -18.26 -10.66
N TYR A 178 -0.87 -17.85 -10.28
CA TYR A 178 -0.57 -17.48 -8.90
C TYR A 178 -1.15 -16.11 -8.56
N GLU A 179 -1.58 -15.95 -7.32
CA GLU A 179 -2.09 -14.67 -6.83
C GLU A 179 -0.94 -13.65 -6.75
N CYS A 180 -1.10 -12.50 -7.42
CA CYS A 180 -0.08 -11.46 -7.47
C CYS A 180 -0.49 -10.28 -6.58
N PHE A 181 0.45 -9.80 -5.77
CA PHE A 181 0.22 -8.66 -4.87
C PHE A 181 1.17 -7.53 -5.24
N ARG A 182 0.67 -6.47 -5.86
CA ARG A 182 1.50 -5.36 -6.37
C ARG A 182 2.17 -4.59 -5.25
N ALA A 183 1.45 -4.41 -4.14
CA ALA A 183 1.98 -3.80 -2.93
C ALA A 183 1.24 -4.33 -1.70
N ILE A 184 1.94 -4.38 -0.57
CA ILE A 184 1.36 -4.62 0.75
C ILE A 184 1.82 -3.46 1.64
N ASN A 185 0.88 -2.73 2.19
CA ASN A 185 1.16 -1.60 3.08
C ASN A 185 0.56 -1.90 4.45
N THR A 186 1.37 -1.84 5.50
CA THR A 186 0.93 -2.12 6.87
C THR A 186 0.48 -0.83 7.56
N HIS A 187 -0.64 -0.88 8.26
CA HIS A 187 -1.24 0.27 8.94
C HIS A 187 -1.37 -0.01 10.44
N GLY A 188 -0.56 0.69 11.24
CA GLY A 188 -0.53 0.50 12.68
C GLY A 188 -0.12 -0.92 13.09
N ARG A 189 -0.86 -1.51 14.04
CA ARG A 189 -0.48 -2.78 14.69
C ARG A 189 -1.08 -4.05 14.10
N SER A 190 -2.20 -3.95 13.40
CA SER A 190 -2.94 -5.14 12.99
C SER A 190 -3.55 -5.03 11.60
N PHE A 191 -3.56 -3.85 10.99
CA PHE A 191 -4.19 -3.65 9.69
C PHE A 191 -3.14 -3.60 8.60
N PHE A 192 -3.56 -3.94 7.39
CA PHE A 192 -2.76 -3.81 6.19
C PHE A 192 -3.68 -3.66 4.98
N THR A 193 -3.17 -3.09 3.90
CA THR A 193 -3.86 -3.04 2.62
C THR A 193 -3.04 -3.77 1.58
N VAL A 194 -3.72 -4.50 0.71
CA VAL A 194 -3.14 -5.22 -0.42
C VAL A 194 -3.59 -4.56 -1.71
N GLU A 195 -2.63 -4.22 -2.58
CA GLU A 195 -2.90 -3.67 -3.90
C GLU A 195 -2.84 -4.79 -4.94
N GLN A 196 -3.92 -4.96 -5.69
CA GLN A 196 -4.05 -5.88 -6.82
C GLN A 196 -4.44 -5.09 -8.06
N GLN A 197 -4.21 -5.67 -9.24
CA GLN A 197 -4.50 -5.03 -10.51
C GLN A 197 -5.25 -5.97 -11.44
N ALA A 198 -6.19 -5.41 -12.19
CA ALA A 198 -6.70 -6.00 -13.42
C ALA A 198 -6.31 -5.15 -14.62
N THR A 199 -5.99 -5.81 -15.73
CA THR A 199 -5.65 -5.17 -16.99
C THR A 199 -6.59 -5.68 -18.06
N PHE A 200 -7.32 -4.79 -18.70
CA PHE A 200 -8.29 -5.14 -19.72
C PHE A 200 -7.93 -4.53 -21.08
N PHE A 201 -7.97 -5.34 -22.12
CA PHE A 201 -7.81 -4.87 -23.50
C PHE A 201 -8.76 -5.59 -24.45
N THR A 202 -9.17 -4.89 -25.49
CA THR A 202 -10.05 -5.40 -26.53
C THR A 202 -9.24 -6.04 -27.65
N LEU A 203 -9.79 -7.11 -28.23
CA LEU A 203 -9.30 -7.76 -29.44
C LEU A 203 -9.94 -7.09 -30.66
N ASP A 204 -9.17 -6.93 -31.74
CA ASP A 204 -9.74 -6.45 -33.01
C ASP A 204 -10.51 -7.60 -33.67
N CYS A 205 -11.83 -7.49 -33.69
CA CYS A 205 -12.72 -8.47 -34.31
C CYS A 205 -13.22 -8.02 -35.70
N GLY A 206 -12.73 -6.89 -36.22
CA GLY A 206 -13.26 -6.26 -37.43
C GLY A 206 -14.50 -5.38 -37.17
N ARG A 207 -14.85 -4.54 -38.16
CA ARG A 207 -15.84 -3.44 -38.00
C ARG A 207 -17.27 -3.88 -37.68
N ASP A 208 -17.66 -5.07 -38.15
CA ASP A 208 -19.06 -5.53 -38.09
C ASP A 208 -19.29 -6.61 -37.01
N ARG A 209 -18.28 -6.90 -36.19
CA ARG A 209 -18.38 -7.92 -35.14
C ARG A 209 -18.45 -7.26 -33.75
N PRO A 210 -19.31 -7.75 -32.83
CA PRO A 210 -19.22 -7.37 -31.43
C PRO A 210 -17.78 -7.53 -30.89
N TRP A 211 -17.46 -6.71 -29.90
CA TRP A 211 -16.12 -6.69 -29.33
C TRP A 211 -15.87 -7.98 -28.53
N SER A 212 -14.61 -8.39 -28.49
CA SER A 212 -14.12 -9.38 -27.54
C SER A 212 -12.94 -8.79 -26.79
N GLY A 213 -12.66 -9.28 -25.59
CA GLY A 213 -11.60 -8.74 -24.75
C GLY A 213 -10.90 -9.78 -23.91
N VAL A 214 -9.74 -9.38 -23.40
CA VAL A 214 -8.96 -10.15 -22.44
C VAL A 214 -8.89 -9.36 -21.15
N LEU A 215 -9.27 -9.99 -20.04
CA LEU A 215 -9.15 -9.46 -18.69
C LEU A 215 -8.07 -10.26 -17.95
N LEU A 216 -6.92 -9.64 -17.73
CA LEU A 216 -5.84 -10.18 -16.91
C LEU A 216 -6.08 -9.73 -15.47
N SER A 217 -6.25 -10.64 -14.52
CA SER A 217 -6.46 -10.32 -13.12
C SER A 217 -5.32 -10.87 -12.27
N ASP A 218 -4.82 -10.07 -11.33
CA ASP A 218 -3.84 -10.53 -10.35
C ASP A 218 -4.44 -11.53 -9.35
N ILE A 219 -5.77 -11.68 -9.29
CA ILE A 219 -6.46 -12.63 -8.41
C ILE A 219 -6.21 -14.04 -8.94
N GLY A 220 -5.44 -14.82 -8.20
CA GLY A 220 -5.05 -16.18 -8.55
C GLY A 220 -5.87 -17.27 -7.87
N GLU A 221 -5.35 -18.49 -7.93
CA GLU A 221 -5.99 -19.66 -7.32
C GLU A 221 -5.92 -19.61 -5.79
N ARG A 222 -7.05 -19.96 -5.14
CA ARG A 222 -7.25 -19.89 -3.67
C ARG A 222 -6.30 -20.78 -2.87
N ASP A 223 -5.70 -21.78 -3.51
CA ASP A 223 -4.80 -22.72 -2.83
C ASP A 223 -3.36 -22.17 -2.70
N SER A 224 -3.08 -20.98 -3.25
CA SER A 224 -1.77 -20.35 -3.08
C SER A 224 -1.61 -19.81 -1.66
N THR A 225 -0.56 -20.27 -0.95
CA THR A 225 -0.19 -19.72 0.35
C THR A 225 0.28 -18.28 0.14
N PRO A 226 -0.40 -17.28 0.70
CA PRO A 226 -0.01 -15.89 0.46
C PRO A 226 1.35 -15.61 1.13
N PRO A 227 2.14 -14.66 0.59
CA PRO A 227 3.53 -14.46 0.98
C PRO A 227 3.72 -14.06 2.45
N TRP A 228 2.67 -13.53 3.10
CA TRP A 228 2.67 -13.17 4.51
C TRP A 228 2.40 -14.34 5.46
N THR A 229 2.01 -15.53 4.97
CA THR A 229 1.77 -16.74 5.79
C THR A 229 3.04 -17.55 5.96
N THR A 230 4.08 -16.99 6.58
CA THR A 230 5.24 -17.82 6.94
C THR A 230 5.03 -18.52 8.27
N LYS A 231 5.23 -19.86 8.28
CA LYS A 231 5.16 -20.74 9.47
C LYS A 231 5.99 -20.26 10.68
N ARG A 232 6.91 -19.31 10.48
CA ARG A 232 7.79 -18.74 11.50
C ARG A 232 7.20 -17.53 12.22
N GLN A 233 6.23 -16.84 11.63
CA GLN A 233 5.61 -15.68 12.25
C GLN A 233 4.29 -16.12 12.88
N ASN A 234 4.05 -15.76 14.14
CA ASN A 234 2.82 -16.08 14.88
C ASN A 234 1.58 -15.32 14.35
N PHE A 235 1.60 -14.87 13.09
CA PHE A 235 0.41 -14.34 12.41
C PHE A 235 -0.36 -15.53 11.86
N GLU A 236 -1.36 -15.96 12.62
CA GLU A 236 -2.06 -17.20 12.32
C GLU A 236 -3.00 -17.05 11.11
N GLN A 237 -3.57 -15.87 10.87
CA GLN A 237 -4.41 -15.67 9.69
C GLN A 237 -4.59 -14.19 9.30
N ALA A 238 -4.43 -13.90 8.01
CA ALA A 238 -4.92 -12.66 7.41
C ALA A 238 -6.42 -12.77 7.14
N GLN A 239 -7.17 -11.72 7.47
CA GLN A 239 -8.59 -11.60 7.18
C GLN A 239 -8.83 -10.33 6.39
N PHE A 240 -9.62 -10.43 5.33
CA PHE A 240 -9.93 -9.31 4.45
C PHE A 240 -11.35 -8.82 4.69
N LEU A 241 -11.49 -7.50 4.70
CA LEU A 241 -12.75 -6.81 4.74
C LEU A 241 -13.43 -6.89 3.37
N THR A 242 -14.75 -7.03 3.39
CA THR A 242 -15.57 -6.88 2.19
C THR A 242 -15.77 -5.39 1.91
N VAL A 243 -15.73 -5.01 0.64
CA VAL A 243 -16.11 -3.67 0.19
C VAL A 243 -17.55 -3.39 0.64
N GLY A 244 -17.83 -2.18 1.11
CA GLY A 244 -19.13 -1.79 1.67
C GLY A 244 -19.32 -2.16 3.15
N SER A 245 -18.41 -2.94 3.76
CA SER A 245 -18.44 -3.17 5.21
C SER A 245 -18.03 -1.90 5.96
N SER A 246 -19.00 -1.22 6.57
CA SER A 246 -18.78 -0.06 7.45
C SER A 246 -18.36 -0.45 8.87
N ASP A 247 -18.50 -1.72 9.25
CA ASP A 247 -18.22 -2.18 10.60
C ASP A 247 -16.75 -2.57 10.80
N LEU A 248 -15.88 -1.58 11.00
CA LEU A 248 -14.49 -1.78 11.44
C LEU A 248 -14.42 -2.50 12.81
N ASN A 249 -15.47 -2.39 13.63
CA ASN A 249 -15.51 -3.05 14.93
C ASN A 249 -15.75 -4.56 14.79
N ALA A 250 -16.38 -5.02 13.71
CA ALA A 250 -16.51 -6.45 13.41
C ALA A 250 -15.13 -7.14 13.30
N VAL A 251 -14.12 -6.42 12.80
CA VAL A 251 -12.75 -6.93 12.70
C VAL A 251 -12.01 -6.89 14.03
N ARG A 252 -12.28 -5.87 14.87
CA ARG A 252 -11.60 -5.71 16.16
C ARG A 252 -12.07 -6.68 17.23
N ARG A 253 -13.26 -7.27 17.10
CA ARG A 253 -13.78 -8.20 18.10
C ARG A 253 -13.00 -9.52 18.02
N PRO A 254 -12.12 -9.83 19.00
CA PRO A 254 -11.51 -11.15 19.05
C PRO A 254 -12.65 -12.17 19.12
N HIS A 255 -12.57 -13.24 18.34
CA HIS A 255 -13.51 -14.37 18.38
C HIS A 255 -13.45 -15.04 19.76
N GLY A 256 -14.07 -14.40 20.75
CA GLY A 256 -14.28 -14.91 22.08
C GLY A 256 -15.42 -15.90 22.02
N ARG A 257 -15.05 -17.19 21.99
CA ARG A 257 -15.71 -18.47 22.34
C ARG A 257 -17.24 -18.64 22.53
N ASP A 258 -18.08 -17.61 22.54
CA ASP A 258 -19.51 -17.73 22.82
C ASP A 258 -20.41 -17.65 21.56
N ALA A 259 -19.81 -17.63 20.36
CA ALA A 259 -20.55 -17.58 19.09
C ALA A 259 -21.17 -18.92 18.66
N THR A 260 -20.95 -20.02 19.39
CA THR A 260 -21.41 -21.36 18.99
C THR A 260 -22.90 -21.65 19.27
N ASN A 261 -23.69 -20.68 19.72
CA ASN A 261 -25.10 -20.95 20.09
C ASN A 261 -26.15 -19.94 19.57
N ARG A 262 -25.81 -19.08 18.60
CA ARG A 262 -26.84 -18.33 17.86
C ARG A 262 -27.22 -19.09 16.59
N ASP A 263 -28.01 -20.13 16.79
CA ASP A 263 -28.88 -20.71 15.76
C ASP A 263 -29.98 -19.70 15.43
N GLY A 264 -30.05 -19.28 14.17
CA GLY A 264 -31.11 -18.41 13.66
C GLY A 264 -30.52 -17.27 12.85
N GLY A 265 -30.36 -17.52 11.55
CA GLY A 265 -29.50 -16.77 10.66
C GLY A 265 -29.85 -15.30 10.49
N GLU A 266 -28.80 -14.49 10.39
CA GLU A 266 -28.79 -13.28 9.57
C GLU A 266 -27.33 -12.86 9.35
N ALA A 267 -26.90 -12.94 8.08
CA ALA A 267 -25.79 -12.23 7.44
C ALA A 267 -24.56 -11.85 8.27
N GLY A 268 -24.02 -12.76 9.09
CA GLY A 268 -22.72 -12.56 9.74
C GLY A 268 -21.66 -12.21 8.69
N SER A 269 -21.01 -11.05 8.86
CA SER A 269 -19.97 -10.55 7.97
C SER A 269 -18.87 -11.60 7.82
N ARG A 270 -18.90 -12.35 6.71
CA ARG A 270 -17.90 -13.37 6.41
C ARG A 270 -16.61 -12.66 6.02
N LEU A 271 -15.66 -12.66 6.95
CA LEU A 271 -14.29 -12.24 6.68
C LEU A 271 -13.71 -13.18 5.63
N LEU A 272 -13.12 -12.60 4.58
CA LEU A 272 -12.53 -13.38 3.50
C LEU A 272 -11.10 -13.78 3.86
N THR A 273 -10.68 -14.98 3.46
CA THR A 273 -9.29 -15.42 3.64
C THR A 273 -8.36 -14.93 2.52
N HIS A 274 -8.93 -14.48 1.39
CA HIS A 274 -8.22 -13.91 0.26
C HIS A 274 -8.82 -12.56 -0.12
N PRO A 275 -7.99 -11.62 -0.63
CA PRO A 275 -8.50 -10.39 -1.18
C PRO A 275 -9.20 -10.70 -2.51
N ASP A 276 -10.52 -10.57 -2.52
CA ASP A 276 -11.32 -10.68 -3.73
C ASP A 276 -12.24 -9.46 -3.82
N PRO A 277 -11.81 -8.39 -4.52
CA PRO A 277 -12.62 -7.20 -4.70
C PRO A 277 -13.94 -7.49 -5.43
N PHE A 278 -14.05 -8.59 -6.17
CA PHE A 278 -15.25 -8.91 -6.91
C PHE A 278 -16.29 -9.67 -6.09
N THR A 279 -15.87 -10.50 -5.13
CA THR A 279 -16.79 -11.17 -4.19
C THR A 279 -17.61 -10.16 -3.39
N SER A 280 -17.05 -8.98 -3.11
CA SER A 280 -17.69 -7.96 -2.29
C SER A 280 -18.96 -7.37 -2.91
N ARG A 281 -19.08 -7.39 -4.24
CA ARG A 281 -20.25 -6.90 -4.99
C ARG A 281 -21.52 -7.69 -4.75
N LEU A 282 -21.38 -8.92 -4.25
CA LEU A 282 -22.49 -9.86 -4.11
C LEU A 282 -23.40 -9.56 -2.91
N ARG A 283 -23.04 -8.57 -2.06
CA ARG A 283 -23.75 -8.30 -0.80
C ARG A 283 -24.82 -7.23 -0.94
N ASP A 284 -24.71 -6.34 -1.91
CA ASP A 284 -25.77 -5.39 -2.20
C ASP A 284 -26.71 -6.06 -3.21
N ASP A 285 -27.99 -6.18 -2.89
CA ASP A 285 -29.04 -6.82 -3.72
C ASP A 285 -29.23 -6.15 -5.10
N GLU A 286 -28.39 -5.17 -5.46
CA GLU A 286 -28.32 -4.52 -6.75
C GLU A 286 -27.52 -5.36 -7.75
N ILE A 287 -28.07 -6.53 -8.08
CA ILE A 287 -27.66 -7.27 -9.27
C ILE A 287 -27.71 -6.30 -10.46
N MET A 288 -26.63 -6.26 -11.25
CA MET A 288 -26.55 -5.43 -12.45
C MET A 288 -27.80 -5.61 -13.31
N SER A 289 -28.52 -4.51 -13.59
CA SER A 289 -29.76 -4.55 -14.37
C SER A 289 -29.53 -5.19 -15.76
N ASP A 290 -30.54 -5.86 -16.31
CA ASP A 290 -30.44 -6.48 -17.65
C ASP A 290 -30.07 -5.45 -18.73
N ALA A 291 -30.53 -4.20 -18.58
CA ALA A 291 -30.18 -3.10 -19.47
C ALA A 291 -28.68 -2.75 -19.39
N SER A 292 -28.12 -2.69 -18.17
CA SER A 292 -26.68 -2.48 -17.96
C SER A 292 -25.86 -3.66 -18.49
N ARG A 293 -26.33 -4.91 -18.31
CA ARG A 293 -25.67 -6.09 -18.88
C ARG A 293 -25.64 -6.06 -20.40
N GLY A 294 -26.76 -5.68 -21.02
CA GLY A 294 -26.84 -5.48 -22.46
C GLY A 294 -25.89 -4.39 -22.96
N LEU A 295 -25.74 -3.30 -22.20
CA LEU A 295 -24.81 -2.22 -22.52
C LEU A 295 -23.34 -2.68 -22.44
N CYS A 296 -22.97 -3.41 -21.39
CA CYS A 296 -21.64 -4.01 -21.26
C CYS A 296 -21.35 -4.97 -22.41
N ALA A 297 -22.31 -5.85 -22.78
CA ALA A 297 -22.14 -6.75 -23.93
C ALA A 297 -21.90 -6.01 -25.26
N ARG A 298 -22.51 -4.83 -25.45
CA ARG A 298 -22.34 -4.02 -26.68
C ARG A 298 -21.11 -3.13 -26.66
N TYR A 299 -20.72 -2.60 -25.49
CA TYR A 299 -19.66 -1.60 -25.38
C TYR A 299 -18.62 -1.96 -24.31
N PRO A 300 -17.34 -2.09 -24.67
CA PRO A 300 -16.28 -2.49 -23.72
C PRO A 300 -16.06 -1.43 -22.65
N PHE A 301 -16.33 -0.16 -22.95
CA PHE A 301 -16.23 0.91 -21.95
C PHE A 301 -17.21 0.73 -20.79
N ALA A 302 -18.46 0.31 -21.06
CA ALA A 302 -19.43 0.08 -19.99
C ALA A 302 -19.01 -1.07 -19.06
N PHE A 303 -18.38 -2.11 -19.63
CA PHE A 303 -17.78 -3.20 -18.85
C PHE A 303 -16.61 -2.72 -17.96
N VAL A 304 -15.70 -1.92 -18.54
CA VAL A 304 -14.57 -1.37 -17.78
C VAL A 304 -15.01 -0.35 -16.74
N ALA A 305 -16.03 0.44 -17.05
CA ALA A 305 -16.65 1.38 -16.14
C ALA A 305 -17.18 0.68 -14.89
N ASP A 306 -17.84 -0.46 -15.07
CA ASP A 306 -18.22 -1.31 -13.96
C ASP A 306 -16.98 -1.72 -13.13
N LEU A 307 -15.89 -2.24 -13.72
CA LEU A 307 -14.67 -2.55 -12.94
C LEU A 307 -14.11 -1.33 -12.17
N PHE A 308 -14.17 -0.14 -12.77
CA PHE A 308 -13.76 1.10 -12.12
C PHE A 308 -14.66 1.50 -10.95
N ASP A 309 -15.96 1.24 -11.00
CA ASP A 309 -16.86 1.48 -9.88
C ASP A 309 -16.41 0.66 -8.65
N THR A 310 -16.05 -0.61 -8.82
CA THR A 310 -15.52 -1.40 -7.68
C THR A 310 -14.17 -0.92 -7.22
N SER A 311 -13.30 -0.51 -8.13
CA SER A 311 -12.04 0.13 -7.76
C SER A 311 -12.29 1.37 -6.90
N ALA A 312 -13.21 2.24 -7.30
CA ALA A 312 -13.57 3.45 -6.56
C ALA A 312 -14.07 3.12 -5.14
N LEU A 313 -14.97 2.15 -5.00
CA LEU A 313 -15.48 1.70 -3.69
C LEU A 313 -14.37 1.10 -2.80
N CYS A 314 -13.46 0.31 -3.37
CA CYS A 314 -12.30 -0.23 -2.65
C CYS A 314 -11.41 0.90 -2.10
N TRP A 315 -11.14 1.89 -2.95
CA TRP A 315 -10.30 3.04 -2.58
C TRP A 315 -10.98 3.97 -1.59
N ASP A 316 -12.28 4.22 -1.72
CA ASP A 316 -13.05 4.99 -0.75
C ASP A 316 -12.96 4.35 0.66
N GLN A 317 -13.19 3.05 0.76
CA GLN A 317 -13.06 2.32 2.01
C GLN A 317 -11.64 2.44 2.60
N ALA A 318 -10.60 2.33 1.77
CA ALA A 318 -9.22 2.45 2.22
C ALA A 318 -8.86 3.87 2.66
N LEU A 319 -9.31 4.91 1.95
CA LEU A 319 -9.07 6.31 2.32
C LEU A 319 -9.82 6.68 3.60
N ASN A 320 -11.07 6.23 3.77
CA ASN A 320 -11.83 6.40 5.00
C ASN A 320 -11.13 5.74 6.19
N PHE A 321 -10.62 4.52 6.01
CA PHE A 321 -9.81 3.85 7.03
C PHE A 321 -8.52 4.62 7.35
N LEU A 322 -7.80 5.12 6.34
CA LEU A 322 -6.57 5.89 6.56
C LEU A 322 -6.87 7.20 7.31
N SER A 323 -7.95 7.89 6.94
CA SER A 323 -8.41 9.10 7.64
C SER A 323 -8.65 8.81 9.14
N ASP A 324 -9.36 7.73 9.47
CA ASP A 324 -9.58 7.30 10.86
C ASP A 324 -8.27 6.91 11.57
N ALA A 325 -7.40 6.16 10.89
CA ALA A 325 -6.12 5.73 11.46
C ALA A 325 -5.18 6.91 11.75
N LEU A 326 -5.20 7.96 10.92
CA LEU A 326 -4.41 9.18 11.09
C LEU A 326 -4.90 10.04 12.27
N GLN A 327 -6.18 9.93 12.66
CA GLN A 327 -6.69 10.58 13.87
C GLN A 327 -6.23 9.89 15.15
N HIS A 328 -5.83 8.61 15.07
CA HIS A 328 -5.45 7.77 16.21
C HIS A 328 -3.97 7.36 16.18
N LEU A 329 -3.10 8.32 15.83
CA LEU A 329 -1.65 8.10 15.78
C LEU A 329 -1.05 7.85 17.18
N PRO A 330 0.03 7.05 17.29
CA PRO A 330 0.71 6.82 18.55
C PRO A 330 1.34 8.11 19.11
N ASP A 331 1.56 8.16 20.42
CA ASP A 331 2.24 9.26 21.11
C ASP A 331 3.74 9.32 20.80
N ASP A 332 4.35 8.18 20.43
CA ASP A 332 5.75 8.13 20.05
C ASP A 332 5.98 8.89 18.73
N HIS A 333 6.74 9.98 18.78
CA HIS A 333 7.00 10.85 17.64
C HIS A 333 7.70 10.12 16.47
N GLY A 334 8.60 9.18 16.78
CA GLY A 334 9.33 8.41 15.77
C GLY A 334 8.41 7.48 15.00
N GLU A 335 7.61 6.69 15.71
CA GLU A 335 6.59 5.82 15.14
C GLU A 335 5.54 6.61 14.35
N ARG A 336 5.12 7.78 14.88
CA ARG A 336 4.17 8.68 14.22
C ARG A 336 4.68 9.17 12.86
N VAL A 337 5.88 9.75 12.79
CA VAL A 337 6.47 10.24 11.52
C VAL A 337 6.59 9.09 10.51
N LYS A 338 6.96 7.90 10.99
CA LYS A 338 7.07 6.73 10.13
C LYS A 338 5.73 6.31 9.54
N ILE A 339 4.68 6.19 10.37
CA ILE A 339 3.32 5.84 9.91
C ILE A 339 2.83 6.89 8.92
N LEU A 340 3.06 8.17 9.19
CA LEU A 340 2.70 9.28 8.30
C LEU A 340 3.40 9.18 6.94
N GLY A 341 4.70 8.88 6.92
CA GLY A 341 5.47 8.72 5.68
C GLY A 341 4.98 7.54 4.83
N GLU A 342 4.65 6.41 5.46
CA GLU A 342 4.11 5.24 4.76
C GLU A 342 2.70 5.49 4.20
N ALA A 343 1.81 6.08 5.02
CA ALA A 343 0.46 6.46 4.61
C ALA A 343 0.51 7.46 3.45
N LYS A 344 1.35 8.51 3.55
CA LYS A 344 1.55 9.49 2.49
C LYS A 344 2.02 8.82 1.19
N GLY A 345 2.99 7.91 1.28
CA GLY A 345 3.49 7.18 0.12
C GLY A 345 2.41 6.36 -0.59
N LEU A 346 1.45 5.78 0.15
CA LEU A 346 0.29 5.10 -0.42
C LEU A 346 -0.70 6.10 -1.06
N ILE A 347 -1.02 7.19 -0.36
CA ILE A 347 -1.95 8.23 -0.81
C ILE A 347 -1.44 8.93 -2.08
N ASP A 348 -0.15 9.23 -2.19
CA ASP A 348 0.46 9.83 -3.38
C ASP A 348 0.35 8.89 -4.60
N ARG A 349 0.47 7.58 -4.39
CA ARG A 349 0.26 6.58 -5.45
C ARG A 349 -1.20 6.51 -5.88
N ALA A 350 -2.13 6.58 -4.92
CA ALA A 350 -3.56 6.62 -5.18
C ALA A 350 -3.93 7.86 -6.01
N THR A 351 -3.45 9.04 -5.59
CA THR A 351 -3.67 10.31 -6.30
C THR A 351 -3.21 10.24 -7.77
N ARG A 352 -2.02 9.66 -8.02
CA ARG A 352 -1.53 9.44 -9.39
C ARG A 352 -2.45 8.50 -10.17
N TYR A 353 -2.85 7.38 -9.57
CA TYR A 353 -3.75 6.41 -10.20
C TYR A 353 -5.11 7.03 -10.55
N PHE A 354 -5.70 7.84 -9.67
CA PHE A 354 -6.96 8.53 -9.94
C PHE A 354 -6.83 9.51 -11.10
N GLY A 355 -5.74 10.28 -11.15
CA GLY A 355 -5.45 11.16 -12.28
C GLY A 355 -5.30 10.41 -13.61
N GLU A 356 -4.57 9.29 -13.62
CA GLU A 356 -4.45 8.41 -14.79
C GLU A 356 -5.81 7.83 -15.22
N THR A 357 -6.67 7.49 -14.25
CA THR A 357 -8.01 6.93 -14.49
C THR A 357 -8.97 7.97 -15.06
N VAL A 358 -8.97 9.21 -14.55
CA VAL A 358 -9.77 10.31 -15.11
C VAL A 358 -9.37 10.57 -16.56
N GLN A 359 -8.06 10.60 -16.86
CA GLN A 359 -7.58 10.76 -18.23
C GLN A 359 -8.03 9.60 -19.14
N PHE A 360 -8.06 8.37 -18.63
CA PHE A 360 -8.58 7.22 -19.36
C PHE A 360 -10.08 7.32 -19.64
N ILE A 361 -10.88 7.72 -18.65
CA ILE A 361 -12.33 7.92 -18.75
C ILE A 361 -12.66 9.00 -19.79
N ASP A 362 -11.92 10.11 -19.76
CA ASP A 362 -12.06 11.22 -20.72
C ASP A 362 -11.70 10.81 -22.14
N ALA A 363 -10.70 9.94 -22.29
CA ALA A 363 -10.33 9.39 -23.58
C ALA A 363 -11.37 8.42 -24.16
N ARG A 364 -12.32 7.93 -23.34
CA ARG A 364 -13.31 6.89 -23.68
C ARG A 364 -12.66 5.61 -24.24
N GLY A 365 -11.47 5.27 -23.75
CA GLY A 365 -10.68 4.12 -24.22
C GLY A 365 -9.94 4.34 -25.55
N ARG A 366 -9.77 3.28 -26.34
CA ARG A 366 -9.05 3.32 -27.63
C ARG A 366 -9.93 3.94 -28.74
N SER A 367 -9.30 4.49 -29.78
CA SER A 367 -9.99 5.04 -30.94
C SER A 367 -10.85 4.03 -31.71
N HIS A 368 -10.54 2.74 -31.64
CA HIS A 368 -11.29 1.65 -32.28
C HIS A 368 -12.29 0.96 -31.35
N TRP A 369 -12.46 1.41 -30.10
CA TRP A 369 -13.54 0.88 -29.28
C TRP A 369 -14.89 1.20 -29.95
N PRO A 370 -15.83 0.23 -29.99
CA PRO A 370 -17.16 0.48 -30.52
C PRO A 370 -17.78 1.70 -29.84
N ARG A 371 -18.16 2.69 -30.65
CA ARG A 371 -18.81 3.90 -30.14
C ARG A 371 -20.32 3.66 -30.06
N PRO A 372 -20.96 4.04 -28.96
CA PRO A 372 -22.41 3.99 -28.90
C PRO A 372 -23.05 4.97 -29.87
N GLY A 373 -24.25 4.62 -30.33
CA GLY A 373 -25.11 5.49 -31.13
C GLY A 373 -26.46 5.69 -30.44
N GLY A 374 -27.11 6.83 -30.69
CA GLY A 374 -28.46 7.11 -30.19
C GLY A 374 -28.55 7.15 -28.65
N GLU A 375 -29.55 6.46 -28.09
CA GLU A 375 -29.82 6.45 -26.65
C GLU A 375 -28.69 5.81 -25.82
N ASP A 376 -28.03 4.79 -26.35
CA ASP A 376 -26.90 4.13 -25.68
C ASP A 376 -25.74 5.10 -25.46
N GLN A 377 -25.55 6.10 -26.33
CA GLN A 377 -24.49 7.12 -26.18
C GLN A 377 -24.75 7.98 -24.96
N ALA A 378 -25.98 8.45 -24.78
CA ALA A 378 -26.36 9.24 -23.61
C ALA A 378 -26.16 8.45 -22.30
N ARG A 379 -26.47 7.15 -22.30
CA ARG A 379 -26.26 6.26 -21.14
C ARG A 379 -24.77 6.07 -20.84
N VAL A 380 -23.96 5.78 -21.84
CA VAL A 380 -22.50 5.61 -21.67
C VAL A 380 -21.84 6.92 -21.23
N ASP A 381 -22.29 8.06 -21.75
CA ASP A 381 -21.79 9.38 -21.32
C ASP A 381 -22.19 9.69 -19.88
N ALA A 382 -23.40 9.32 -19.45
CA ALA A 382 -23.81 9.46 -18.06
C ALA A 382 -22.96 8.60 -17.12
N ILE A 383 -22.69 7.33 -17.48
CA ILE A 383 -21.82 6.43 -16.71
C ILE A 383 -20.41 7.03 -16.58
N ALA A 384 -19.86 7.49 -17.71
CA ALA A 384 -18.53 8.05 -17.71
C ALA A 384 -18.43 9.37 -16.93
N GLN A 385 -19.45 10.23 -17.00
CA GLN A 385 -19.48 11.46 -16.23
C GLN A 385 -19.57 11.17 -14.73
N ARG A 386 -20.37 10.18 -14.32
CA ARG A 386 -20.43 9.73 -12.92
C ARG A 386 -19.06 9.27 -12.45
N LEU A 387 -18.44 8.33 -13.16
CA LEU A 387 -17.09 7.83 -12.84
C LEU A 387 -16.04 8.93 -12.80
N ARG A 388 -16.07 9.87 -13.74
CA ARG A 388 -15.18 11.03 -13.74
C ARG A 388 -15.33 11.83 -12.45
N ASN A 389 -16.56 12.09 -12.03
CA ASN A 389 -16.84 12.84 -10.79
C ASN A 389 -16.38 12.05 -9.56
N ASP A 390 -16.64 10.74 -9.51
CA ASP A 390 -16.26 9.87 -8.39
C ASP A 390 -14.73 9.82 -8.22
N PHE A 391 -13.98 9.59 -9.30
CA PHE A 391 -12.51 9.58 -9.27
C PHE A 391 -11.90 10.96 -9.04
N ALA A 392 -12.55 12.05 -9.48
CA ALA A 392 -12.12 13.40 -9.16
C ALA A 392 -12.27 13.68 -7.65
N ALA A 393 -13.42 13.29 -7.06
CA ALA A 393 -13.64 13.42 -5.63
C ALA A 393 -12.65 12.59 -4.80
N LEU A 394 -12.35 11.36 -5.22
CA LEU A 394 -11.32 10.52 -4.60
C LEU A 394 -9.91 11.14 -4.71
N ALA A 395 -9.59 11.80 -5.83
CA ALA A 395 -8.33 12.52 -6.00
C ALA A 395 -8.21 13.73 -5.07
N ASP A 396 -9.28 14.51 -4.94
CA ASP A 396 -9.31 15.65 -4.02
C ASP A 396 -9.17 15.22 -2.56
N GLU A 397 -9.87 14.15 -2.16
CA GLU A 397 -9.77 13.59 -0.80
C GLU A 397 -8.36 13.02 -0.52
N ALA A 398 -7.78 12.30 -1.47
CA ALA A 398 -6.41 11.81 -1.34
C ALA A 398 -5.40 12.97 -1.24
N ALA A 399 -5.55 14.04 -2.04
CA ALA A 399 -4.70 15.22 -1.95
C ALA A 399 -4.81 15.92 -0.59
N ARG A 400 -6.04 16.02 -0.04
CA ARG A 400 -6.30 16.54 1.30
C ARG A 400 -5.61 15.70 2.38
N LEU A 401 -5.79 14.38 2.36
CA LEU A 401 -5.14 13.47 3.32
C LEU A 401 -3.62 13.50 3.21
N SER A 402 -3.04 13.58 2.01
CA SER A 402 -1.59 13.74 1.84
C SER A 402 -1.08 15.04 2.48
N THR A 403 -1.84 16.13 2.35
CA THR A 403 -1.49 17.43 2.96
C THR A 403 -1.51 17.32 4.49
N VAL A 404 -2.56 16.70 5.06
CA VAL A 404 -2.65 16.43 6.50
C VAL A 404 -1.48 15.57 6.97
N CYS A 405 -1.09 14.54 6.22
CA CYS A 405 0.06 13.72 6.57
C CYS A 405 1.36 14.53 6.62
N GLN A 406 1.58 15.40 5.63
CA GLN A 406 2.77 16.25 5.55
C GLN A 406 2.82 17.27 6.70
N GLU A 407 1.73 18.00 6.93
CA GLU A 407 1.65 19.00 8.00
C GLU A 407 1.83 18.35 9.38
N THR A 408 1.23 17.18 9.61
CA THR A 408 1.38 16.46 10.88
C THR A 408 2.81 15.95 11.06
N ALA A 409 3.47 15.50 9.99
CA ALA A 409 4.85 15.05 10.04
C ALA A 409 5.80 16.21 10.35
N ASP A 410 5.62 17.36 9.69
CA ASP A 410 6.42 18.56 9.90
C ASP A 410 6.24 19.12 11.32
N SER A 411 5.01 19.12 11.83
CA SER A 411 4.71 19.48 13.23
C SER A 411 5.40 18.54 14.21
N THR A 412 5.37 17.23 13.95
CA THR A 412 5.99 16.22 14.82
C THR A 412 7.52 16.35 14.83
N VAL A 413 8.15 16.57 13.67
CA VAL A 413 9.59 16.81 13.56
C VAL A 413 10.00 18.08 14.30
N THR A 414 9.18 19.15 14.21
CA THR A 414 9.42 20.41 14.93
C THR A 414 9.38 20.19 16.44
N GLU A 415 8.41 19.43 16.95
CA GLU A 415 8.30 19.06 18.36
C GLU A 415 9.53 18.28 18.85
N VAL A 416 9.96 17.26 18.10
CA VAL A 416 11.18 16.48 18.40
C VAL A 416 12.41 17.39 18.47
N ASN A 417 12.55 18.34 17.54
CA ASN A 417 13.66 19.28 17.53
C ASN A 417 13.64 20.22 18.75
N ILE A 418 12.46 20.67 19.17
CA ILE A 418 12.31 21.49 20.38
C ILE A 418 12.72 20.69 21.63
N LEU A 419 12.27 19.44 21.74
CA LEU A 419 12.64 18.55 22.85
C LEU A 419 14.14 18.26 22.87
N ALA A 420 14.74 17.95 21.71
CA ALA A 420 16.17 17.74 21.59
C ALA A 420 16.98 19.00 21.97
N ALA A 421 16.51 20.20 21.58
CA ALA A 421 17.13 21.45 21.97
C ALA A 421 17.05 21.69 23.48
N GLN A 422 15.91 21.40 24.12
CA GLN A 422 15.76 21.49 25.58
C GLN A 422 16.70 20.52 26.31
N GLN A 423 16.79 19.27 25.84
CA GLN A 423 17.73 18.28 26.39
C GLN A 423 19.18 18.76 26.26
N ALA A 424 19.57 19.29 25.09
CA ALA A 424 20.90 19.84 24.89
C ALA A 424 21.18 21.05 25.81
N LEU A 425 20.18 21.88 26.12
CA LEU A 425 20.32 22.98 27.08
C LEU A 425 20.52 22.46 28.51
N ASP A 426 19.81 21.41 28.90
CA ASP A 426 19.95 20.78 30.21
C ASP A 426 21.31 20.08 30.37
N GLU A 427 21.79 19.40 29.33
CA GLU A 427 23.14 18.84 29.29
C GLU A 427 24.21 19.92 29.39
N ASN A 428 24.06 21.02 28.66
CA ASN A 428 24.95 22.17 28.76
C ASN A 428 24.95 22.76 30.18
N ARG A 429 23.80 22.78 30.86
CA ARG A 429 23.70 23.25 32.26
C ARG A 429 24.44 22.32 33.21
N ARG A 430 24.37 20.99 32.99
CA ARG A 430 25.14 20.00 33.78
C ARG A 430 26.64 20.13 33.52
N MET A 431 27.06 20.28 32.26
CA MET A 431 28.46 20.53 31.91
C MET A 431 28.97 21.81 32.58
N TYR A 432 28.17 22.88 32.60
CA TYR A 432 28.54 24.12 33.27
C TYR A 432 28.82 23.92 34.77
N LEU A 433 28.01 23.11 35.47
CA LEU A 433 28.24 22.79 36.87
C LEU A 433 29.54 22.01 37.08
N PHE A 434 29.84 21.04 36.22
CA PHE A 434 31.10 20.29 36.28
C PHE A 434 32.32 21.17 36.05
N THR A 435 32.28 22.02 35.03
CA THR A 435 33.38 22.96 34.77
C THR A 435 33.57 23.92 35.94
N TYR A 436 32.47 24.42 36.51
CA TYR A 436 32.50 25.27 37.70
C TYR A 436 33.16 24.57 38.90
N LEU A 437 32.79 23.32 39.18
CA LEU A 437 33.41 22.52 40.24
C LEU A 437 34.90 22.26 39.96
N ALA A 438 35.27 21.94 38.73
CA ALA A 438 36.66 21.71 38.35
C ALA A 438 37.55 22.93 38.60
N PHE A 439 37.07 24.14 38.32
CA PHE A 439 37.78 25.39 38.63
C PHE A 439 38.05 25.61 40.12
N ILE A 440 37.25 25.00 41.00
CA ILE A 440 37.43 25.07 42.46
C ILE A 440 38.34 23.94 42.94
N PHE A 441 38.08 22.71 42.49
CA PHE A 441 38.79 21.52 42.98
C PHE A 441 40.21 21.39 42.46
N ILE A 442 40.49 21.69 41.18
CA ILE A 442 41.83 21.52 40.60
C ILE A 442 42.89 22.34 41.37
N PRO A 443 42.70 23.65 41.64
CA PRO A 443 43.66 24.42 42.43
C PRO A 443 43.75 23.95 43.88
N LEU A 444 42.63 23.56 44.49
CA LEU A 444 42.60 23.05 45.87
C LEU A 444 43.40 21.75 46.00
N SER A 445 43.21 20.82 45.05
CA SER A 445 43.95 19.56 44.98
C SER A 445 45.44 19.79 44.77
N LEU A 446 45.82 20.77 43.94
CA LEU A 446 47.22 21.16 43.75
C LEU A 446 47.86 21.64 45.06
N VAL A 447 47.18 22.54 45.78
CA VAL A 447 47.63 23.03 47.09
C VAL A 447 47.77 21.85 48.07
N SER A 448 46.76 20.97 48.17
CA SER A 448 46.84 19.80 49.05
C SER A 448 47.96 18.84 48.67
N SER A 449 48.28 18.70 47.38
CA SER A 449 49.37 17.84 46.92
C SER A 449 50.73 18.43 47.29
N ILE A 450 50.92 19.74 47.11
CA ILE A 450 52.18 20.42 47.44
C ILE A 450 52.47 20.33 48.94
N PHE A 451 51.44 20.51 49.79
CA PHE A 451 51.57 20.43 51.25
C PHE A 451 51.49 19.00 51.81
N GLY A 452 50.94 18.06 51.05
CA GLY A 452 50.89 16.63 51.42
C GLY A 452 52.16 15.87 51.08
N MET A 453 53.01 16.40 50.22
CA MET A 453 54.36 15.90 50.02
C MET A 453 55.20 16.21 51.26
N ASN A 454 55.94 15.23 51.80
CA ASN A 454 56.90 15.44 52.88
C ASN A 454 58.06 16.29 52.35
N VAL A 455 57.87 17.61 52.34
CA VAL A 455 58.95 18.56 52.08
C VAL A 455 59.62 18.82 53.43
N ASP A 456 60.91 18.50 53.55
CA ASP A 456 61.67 18.62 54.81
C ASP A 456 61.56 20.00 55.46
N VAL A 457 61.31 21.05 54.64
CA VAL A 457 61.12 22.45 55.06
C VAL A 457 59.85 22.67 55.90
N LEU A 458 58.83 21.81 55.78
CA LEU A 458 57.59 21.89 56.57
C LEU A 458 57.66 21.06 57.86
N GLY A 459 58.67 20.21 58.03
CA GLY A 459 58.85 19.34 59.19
C GLY A 459 59.55 20.00 60.39
N ASP A 460 60.05 21.22 60.23
CA ASP A 460 60.77 21.93 61.29
C ASP A 460 59.81 22.32 62.44
N PRO A 461 60.13 22.07 63.73
CA PRO A 461 59.22 22.23 64.87
C PRO A 461 58.77 23.68 65.16
N GLY A 462 59.17 24.66 64.34
CA GLY A 462 58.73 26.06 64.40
C GLY A 462 57.89 26.52 63.20
N ALA A 463 57.58 25.65 62.24
CA ALA A 463 56.84 26.04 61.03
C ALA A 463 55.42 26.53 61.39
N PRO A 464 55.02 27.75 60.98
CA PRO A 464 53.70 28.27 61.30
C PRO A 464 52.60 27.50 60.55
N ILE A 465 51.66 26.91 61.31
CA ILE A 465 50.48 26.19 60.80
C ILE A 465 49.59 27.06 59.87
N TRP A 466 49.76 28.39 59.88
CA TRP A 466 48.96 29.30 59.05
C TRP A 466 49.39 29.37 57.58
N ILE A 467 50.61 28.96 57.21
CA ILE A 467 51.13 29.09 55.85
C ILE A 467 50.28 28.35 54.79
N PRO A 468 49.87 27.07 54.99
CA PRO A 468 49.03 26.36 54.03
C PRO A 468 47.67 27.04 53.82
N ILE A 469 47.14 27.67 54.86
CA ILE A 469 45.87 28.41 54.80
C ILE A 469 46.02 29.64 53.90
N VAL A 470 47.08 30.43 54.07
CA VAL A 470 47.30 31.64 53.27
C VAL A 470 47.59 31.31 51.81
N VAL A 471 48.38 30.28 51.53
CA VAL A 471 48.63 29.83 50.15
C VAL A 471 47.35 29.28 49.51
N GLY A 472 46.58 28.48 50.26
CA GLY A 472 45.29 27.97 49.80
C GLY A 472 44.32 29.10 49.42
N VAL A 473 44.11 30.06 50.32
CA VAL A 473 43.25 31.23 50.06
C VAL A 473 43.78 32.08 48.89
N GLY A 474 45.10 32.29 48.83
CA GLY A 474 45.76 33.08 47.79
C GLY A 474 45.63 32.49 46.39
N VAL A 475 45.49 31.16 46.26
CA VAL A 475 45.26 30.47 44.96
C VAL A 475 43.77 30.38 44.65
N LEU A 476 42.92 30.17 45.65
CA LEU A 476 41.49 29.93 45.48
C LEU A 476 40.75 31.19 45.05
N ILE A 477 41.08 32.36 45.60
CA ILE A 477 40.49 33.65 45.23
C ILE A 477 40.69 33.98 43.74
N PRO A 478 41.91 34.01 43.18
CA PRO A 478 42.11 34.32 41.78
C PRO A 478 41.50 33.24 40.86
N SER A 479 41.56 31.95 41.22
CA SER A 479 40.91 30.90 40.42
C SER A 479 39.39 31.08 40.34
N THR A 480 38.74 31.33 41.48
CA THR A 480 37.30 31.59 41.52
C THR A 480 36.94 32.90 40.83
N PHE A 481 37.76 33.94 40.96
CA PHE A 481 37.57 35.21 40.26
C PHE A 481 37.64 35.02 38.74
N VAL A 482 38.61 34.27 38.23
CA VAL A 482 38.72 33.90 36.82
C VAL A 482 37.51 33.09 36.36
N ALA A 483 37.07 32.11 37.14
CA ALA A 483 35.89 31.31 36.82
C ALA A 483 34.60 32.15 36.75
N ILE A 484 34.40 33.08 37.70
CA ILE A 484 33.26 34.01 37.72
C ILE A 484 33.35 34.99 36.55
N TYR A 485 34.54 35.53 36.27
CA TYR A 485 34.76 36.51 35.21
C TYR A 485 34.50 35.90 33.83
N LEU A 486 35.09 34.72 33.56
CA LEU A 486 34.84 33.94 32.34
C LEU A 486 33.40 33.41 32.27
N GLY A 487 32.80 33.11 33.43
CA GLY A 487 31.41 32.68 33.55
C GLY A 487 30.40 33.80 33.29
N SER A 488 30.80 35.07 33.40
CA SER A 488 29.87 36.20 33.31
C SER A 488 29.25 36.32 31.90
N PRO A 489 27.94 36.63 31.79
CA PRO A 489 27.26 36.74 30.50
C PRO A 489 27.83 37.86 29.61
N ARG A 490 28.47 38.88 30.20
CA ARG A 490 29.13 39.96 29.46
C ARG A 490 30.36 39.47 28.69
N VAL A 491 31.22 38.68 29.34
CA VAL A 491 32.40 38.09 28.68
C VAL A 491 31.97 37.03 27.67
N ARG A 492 30.94 36.23 28.02
CA ARG A 492 30.36 35.24 27.09
C ARG A 492 29.78 35.86 25.82
N GLY A 493 29.11 37.02 25.91
CA GLY A 493 28.61 37.76 24.75
C GLY A 493 29.71 38.31 23.84
N TRP A 494 30.89 38.59 24.40
CA TRP A 494 32.05 39.06 23.64
C TRP A 494 32.75 37.92 22.91
N CYS A 495 32.92 36.76 23.54
CA CYS A 495 33.50 35.56 22.91
C CYS A 495 32.55 34.85 21.94
N ARG A 496 31.22 35.00 22.09
CA ARG A 496 30.22 34.39 21.20
C ARG A 496 29.92 35.16 19.92
N ARG A 497 30.53 36.33 19.66
CA ARG A 497 30.45 36.91 18.32
C ARG A 497 31.07 35.89 17.37
N PRO A 498 30.27 35.22 16.51
CA PRO A 498 30.86 34.38 15.49
C PRO A 498 31.74 35.32 14.69
N VAL A 499 33.02 35.02 14.63
CA VAL A 499 33.90 35.64 13.67
C VAL A 499 33.37 35.17 12.30
N LEU A 500 32.41 35.93 11.76
CA LEU A 500 31.87 35.87 10.41
C LEU A 500 32.95 36.31 9.40
N TRP A 501 34.20 35.90 9.61
CA TRP A 501 35.22 35.98 8.57
C TRP A 501 35.09 34.75 7.70
N GLY A 502 34.53 34.93 6.51
CA GLY A 502 34.93 34.11 5.37
C GLY A 502 33.92 33.13 4.83
N LYS A 503 32.64 33.52 4.67
CA LYS A 503 31.74 32.76 3.76
C LYS A 503 30.91 33.60 2.79
N ASP A 504 31.35 34.82 2.49
CA ASP A 504 30.76 35.69 1.46
C ASP A 504 31.59 35.77 0.16
N ARG A 505 32.47 34.79 -0.13
CA ARG A 505 33.33 34.83 -1.34
C ARG A 505 33.11 33.73 -2.38
N GLU A 506 32.07 32.91 -2.28
CA GLU A 506 31.79 31.87 -3.29
C GLU A 506 30.33 31.84 -3.78
N MET A 507 29.82 32.98 -4.28
CA MET A 507 28.65 32.98 -5.18
C MET A 507 28.91 33.82 -6.43
N GLY A 508 29.93 33.40 -7.18
CA GLY A 508 30.17 33.85 -8.54
C GLY A 508 30.97 32.82 -9.29
N LEU A 509 30.32 31.75 -9.78
CA LEU A 509 30.67 30.95 -10.97
C LEU A 509 29.81 29.68 -11.04
N ASN A 510 28.69 29.76 -11.76
CA ASN A 510 28.24 28.87 -12.85
C ASN A 510 26.73 28.97 -13.05
#